data_AF-A0A357HX69-F1
#
_entry.id   AF-A0A357HX69-F1
#
_cell.length_a   1.000
_cell.length_b   1.000
_cell.length_c   1.000
_cell.angle_alpha   90.00
_cell.angle_beta   90.00
_cell.angle_gamma   90.00
#
_symmetry.space_group_name_H-M   'P 1'
#
loop_
_entity.id
_entity.type
_entity.pdbx_description
1 polymer ?
#
loop_
_entity_poly.entity_id
_entity_poly.type
_entity_poly.pdbx_seq_one_letter_code
_entity_poly.pdbx_strand_id
1 'polypeptide(L)'
;MAVFRDQHRLLQEFGHYLRHAEGWFKSFRSLARRRLGLMVGSSGRLRSIVLCGTKYDTYLLEDRSERLEELVKIFTQPVRAGANHGRVKVEYAVCSGMQAARTEDNYPDTLFGRIDDKEDSMNPSPLPEEWPAENWNPDQYIFGTKFEPILPQTMLYPPKQINLRQVLEKLENS
;
A
#
# COMPACT_ATOMS: atom_id res chain seq x y z
N MET A 1 -3.29 12.76 -15.72
CA MET A 1 -3.76 13.81 -14.77
C MET A 1 -5.09 13.48 -14.09
N ALA A 2 -6.13 13.03 -14.81
CA ALA A 2 -7.42 12.66 -14.19
C ALA A 2 -7.27 11.57 -13.10
N VAL A 3 -6.61 10.46 -13.42
CA VAL A 3 -6.39 9.32 -12.50
C VAL A 3 -5.70 9.73 -11.19
N PHE A 4 -4.67 10.59 -11.24
CA PHE A 4 -3.97 11.08 -10.05
C PHE A 4 -4.83 12.04 -9.20
N ARG A 5 -5.61 12.93 -9.85
CA ARG A 5 -6.56 13.81 -9.15
C ARG A 5 -7.67 13.00 -8.48
N ASP A 6 -8.15 11.95 -9.15
CA ASP A 6 -9.16 11.04 -8.62
C ASP A 6 -8.63 10.24 -7.43
N GLN A 7 -7.39 9.75 -7.49
CA GLN A 7 -6.72 9.09 -6.37
C GLN A 7 -6.50 10.04 -5.17
N HIS A 8 -6.07 11.27 -5.42
CA HIS A 8 -5.89 12.25 -4.35
C HIS A 8 -7.23 12.61 -3.68
N ARG A 9 -8.31 12.75 -4.46
CA ARG A 9 -9.66 12.94 -3.95
C ARG A 9 -10.12 11.76 -3.09
N LEU A 10 -9.88 10.53 -3.54
CA LEU A 10 -10.19 9.33 -2.76
C LEU A 10 -9.45 9.30 -1.41
N LEU A 11 -8.17 9.70 -1.38
CA LEU A 11 -7.40 9.82 -0.13
C LEU A 11 -7.95 10.90 0.80
N GLN A 12 -8.39 12.03 0.26
CA GLN A 12 -9.05 13.09 1.04
C GLN A 12 -10.38 12.60 1.63
N GLU A 13 -11.20 11.91 0.84
CA GLU A 13 -12.46 11.32 1.29
C GLU A 13 -12.20 10.27 2.39
N PHE A 14 -11.19 9.42 2.22
CA PHE A 14 -10.80 8.45 3.25
C PHE A 14 -10.33 9.11 4.55
N GLY A 15 -9.51 10.17 4.46
CA GLY A 15 -9.14 10.98 5.62
C GLY A 15 -10.36 11.60 6.32
N HIS A 16 -11.33 12.10 5.55
CA HIS A 16 -12.60 12.58 6.09
C HIS A 16 -13.39 11.48 6.81
N TYR A 17 -13.44 10.26 6.28
CA TYR A 17 -14.07 9.12 6.96
C TYR A 17 -13.39 8.79 8.28
N LEU A 18 -12.05 8.73 8.32
CA LEU A 18 -11.31 8.43 9.55
C LEU A 18 -11.52 9.47 10.65
N ARG A 19 -11.64 10.75 10.27
CA ARG A 19 -12.00 11.83 11.21
C ARG A 19 -13.34 11.57 11.91
N HIS A 20 -14.29 10.96 11.20
CA HIS A 20 -15.65 10.71 11.67
C HIS A 20 -15.91 9.24 12.05
N ALA A 21 -14.89 8.38 12.02
CA ALA A 21 -15.04 6.95 12.25
C ALA A 21 -15.74 6.68 13.60
N GLU A 22 -15.44 7.46 14.64
CA GLU A 22 -16.14 7.35 15.93
C GLU A 22 -17.63 7.69 15.89
N GLY A 23 -18.05 8.61 15.01
CA GLY A 23 -19.45 9.02 14.85
C GLY A 23 -20.26 8.00 14.04
N TRP A 24 -19.67 7.45 12.98
CA TRP A 24 -20.36 6.53 12.07
C TRP A 24 -20.66 5.18 12.71
N PHE A 25 -19.70 4.62 13.45
CA PHE A 25 -19.94 3.39 14.23
C PHE A 25 -20.97 3.61 15.34
N LYS A 26 -21.11 4.81 15.91
CA LYS A 26 -22.17 5.13 16.88
C LYS A 26 -23.56 5.18 16.22
N SER A 27 -23.67 5.72 15.01
CA SER A 27 -24.94 5.81 14.26
C SER A 27 -25.43 4.45 13.76
N PHE A 28 -24.53 3.60 13.25
CA PHE A 28 -24.88 2.22 12.87
C PHE A 28 -25.37 1.38 14.06
N ARG A 29 -24.80 1.62 15.25
CA ARG A 29 -25.21 0.95 16.50
C ARG A 29 -26.60 1.34 16.97
N SER A 30 -26.98 2.61 16.85
CA SER A 30 -28.33 3.05 17.28
C SER A 30 -29.41 2.40 16.41
N LEU A 31 -29.14 2.24 15.11
CA LEU A 31 -29.99 1.56 14.15
C LEU A 31 -30.04 0.05 14.36
N ALA A 32 -28.89 -0.61 14.55
CA ALA A 32 -28.82 -2.05 14.79
C ALA A 32 -29.44 -2.46 16.14
N ARG A 33 -29.22 -1.66 17.20
CA ARG A 33 -29.84 -1.87 18.52
C ARG A 33 -31.36 -1.67 18.48
N ARG A 34 -31.86 -0.70 17.69
CA ARG A 34 -33.30 -0.47 17.52
C ARG A 34 -34.00 -1.54 16.68
N ARG A 35 -33.32 -2.15 15.71
CA ARG A 35 -33.96 -3.11 14.78
C ARG A 35 -33.79 -4.58 15.13
N LEU A 36 -32.70 -4.98 15.81
CA LEU A 36 -32.35 -6.40 15.92
C LEU A 36 -32.17 -6.92 17.35
N GLY A 37 -32.28 -6.09 18.39
CA GLY A 37 -32.17 -6.54 19.79
C GLY A 37 -30.83 -7.17 20.18
N LEU A 38 -29.85 -7.22 19.27
CA LEU A 38 -28.55 -7.82 19.50
C LEU A 38 -27.75 -6.96 20.48
N MET A 39 -27.39 -7.54 21.63
CA MET A 39 -26.25 -7.08 22.41
C MET A 39 -24.99 -7.37 21.60
N VAL A 40 -24.61 -6.42 20.75
CA VAL A 40 -23.34 -6.47 20.02
C VAL A 40 -22.21 -6.42 21.06
N GLY A 41 -21.61 -7.58 21.32
CA GLY A 41 -20.36 -7.73 22.06
C GLY A 41 -19.31 -6.75 21.52
N SER A 42 -18.48 -6.23 22.42
CA SER A 42 -17.51 -5.14 22.25
C SER A 42 -17.40 -4.53 20.84
N SER A 43 -17.78 -3.25 20.71
CA SER A 43 -17.39 -2.48 19.53
C SER A 43 -15.89 -2.55 19.35
N GLY A 44 -15.43 -3.17 18.26
CA GLY A 44 -14.12 -2.85 17.72
C GLY A 44 -14.10 -1.34 17.47
N ARG A 45 -13.31 -0.61 18.26
CA ARG A 45 -12.91 0.76 17.94
C ARG A 45 -11.71 0.61 17.04
N LEU A 46 -11.74 1.18 15.83
CA LEU A 46 -10.55 1.25 14.99
C LEU A 46 -9.48 2.05 15.76
N ARG A 47 -8.38 1.42 16.15
CA ARG A 47 -7.29 2.02 16.93
C ARG A 47 -6.11 2.41 16.06
N SER A 48 -5.84 1.62 15.04
CA SER A 48 -4.78 1.88 14.08
C SER A 48 -5.19 1.48 12.67
N ILE A 49 -4.42 1.99 11.71
CA ILE A 49 -4.37 1.51 10.33
C ILE A 49 -2.92 1.39 9.89
N VAL A 50 -2.63 0.44 9.00
CA VAL A 50 -1.35 0.35 8.31
C VAL A 50 -1.57 0.69 6.84
N LEU A 51 -0.89 1.70 6.34
CA LEU A 51 -0.85 2.03 4.92
C LEU A 51 0.39 1.35 4.31
N CYS A 52 0.18 0.29 3.53
CA CYS A 52 1.28 -0.41 2.85
C CYS A 52 1.45 0.08 1.40
N GLY A 53 2.67 0.49 1.03
CA GLY A 53 3.10 0.54 -0.37
C GLY A 53 3.32 -0.88 -0.89
N THR A 54 2.60 -1.27 -1.95
CA THR A 54 2.64 -2.65 -2.47
C THR A 54 3.54 -2.76 -3.70
N LYS A 55 3.85 -4.00 -4.12
CA LYS A 55 4.72 -4.31 -5.27
C LYS A 55 6.16 -3.77 -5.11
N TYR A 56 6.67 -3.83 -3.89
CA TYR A 56 8.03 -3.40 -3.53
C TYR A 56 9.16 -4.01 -4.39
N ASP A 57 8.95 -5.23 -4.85
CA ASP A 57 9.84 -5.98 -5.73
C ASP A 57 9.92 -5.42 -7.16
N THR A 58 8.99 -4.55 -7.55
CA THR A 58 8.95 -3.95 -8.90
C THR A 58 9.80 -2.68 -9.04
N TYR A 59 10.53 -2.32 -7.98
CA TYR A 59 11.51 -1.24 -7.93
C TYR A 59 12.94 -1.80 -7.91
N LEU A 60 13.92 -0.98 -8.32
CA LEU A 60 15.35 -1.30 -8.23
C LEU A 60 15.78 -1.51 -6.78
N LEU A 61 16.86 -2.28 -6.59
CA LEU A 61 17.35 -2.58 -5.24
C LEU A 61 17.77 -1.32 -4.47
N GLU A 62 18.36 -0.33 -5.15
CA GLU A 62 18.70 0.98 -4.57
C GLU A 62 17.47 1.80 -4.13
N ASP A 63 16.37 1.65 -4.88
CA ASP A 63 15.10 2.33 -4.62
C ASP A 63 14.25 1.60 -3.56
N ARG A 64 14.58 0.34 -3.26
CA ARG A 64 14.04 -0.45 -2.15
C ARG A 64 14.65 0.00 -0.83
N SER A 65 14.47 1.28 -0.51
CA SER A 65 14.97 1.94 0.68
C SER A 65 13.84 2.60 1.48
N GLU A 66 14.19 3.21 2.60
CA GLU A 66 13.27 4.00 3.45
C GLU A 66 12.54 5.10 2.65
N ARG A 67 13.15 5.57 1.56
CA ARG A 67 12.59 6.60 0.66
C ARG A 67 11.25 6.21 0.05
N LEU A 68 11.03 4.94 -0.29
CA LEU A 68 9.72 4.53 -0.82
C LEU A 68 8.63 4.65 0.26
N GLU A 69 8.95 4.32 1.51
CA GLU A 69 8.02 4.52 2.63
C GLU A 69 7.74 6.02 2.86
N GLU A 70 8.74 6.88 2.70
CA GLU A 70 8.57 8.33 2.75
C GLU A 70 7.65 8.85 1.65
N LEU A 71 7.78 8.36 0.41
CA LEU A 71 6.87 8.70 -0.68
C LEU A 71 5.42 8.28 -0.36
N VAL A 72 5.23 7.10 0.23
CA VAL A 72 3.89 6.66 0.69
C VAL A 72 3.36 7.62 1.76
N LYS A 73 4.19 8.03 2.72
CA LYS A 73 3.81 9.00 3.78
C LYS A 73 3.39 10.36 3.19
N ILE A 74 4.13 10.86 2.21
CA ILE A 74 3.83 12.13 1.53
C ILE A 74 2.49 12.01 0.80
N PHE A 75 2.33 10.97 -0.02
CA PHE A 75 1.12 10.79 -0.83
C PHE A 75 -0.14 10.64 0.03
N THR A 76 -0.02 9.95 1.16
CA THR A 76 -1.14 9.65 2.06
C THR A 76 -1.28 10.65 3.22
N GLN A 77 -0.60 11.79 3.17
CA GLN A 77 -0.71 12.86 4.16
C GLN A 77 -2.17 13.26 4.48
N PRO A 78 -3.11 13.37 3.51
CA PRO A 78 -4.51 13.68 3.81
C PRO A 78 -5.18 12.64 4.73
N VAL A 79 -4.84 11.35 4.54
CA VAL A 79 -5.34 10.24 5.37
C VAL A 79 -4.82 10.37 6.80
N ARG A 80 -3.52 10.61 6.95
CA ARG A 80 -2.87 10.83 8.26
C ARG A 80 -3.51 12.00 9.01
N ALA A 81 -3.74 13.12 8.33
CA ALA A 81 -4.37 14.30 8.92
C ALA A 81 -5.77 13.98 9.45
N GLY A 82 -6.57 13.24 8.68
CA GLY A 82 -7.89 12.77 9.09
C GLY A 82 -7.85 11.78 10.27
N ALA A 83 -6.98 10.79 10.21
CA ALA A 83 -6.80 9.77 11.23
C ALA A 83 -6.37 10.35 12.59
N ASN A 84 -5.42 11.29 12.59
CA ASN A 84 -4.95 11.96 13.81
C ASN A 84 -6.11 12.66 14.55
N HIS A 85 -7.05 13.27 13.82
CA HIS A 85 -8.23 13.90 14.42
C HIS A 85 -9.18 12.86 15.04
N GLY A 86 -9.33 11.71 14.38
CA GLY A 86 -10.11 10.57 14.87
C GLY A 86 -9.42 9.72 15.94
N ARG A 87 -8.21 10.12 16.41
CA ARG A 87 -7.37 9.36 17.34
C ARG A 87 -7.04 7.94 16.86
N VAL A 88 -6.93 7.76 15.54
CA VAL A 88 -6.49 6.51 14.90
C VAL A 88 -5.00 6.62 14.60
N LYS A 89 -4.18 5.69 15.10
CA LYS A 89 -2.75 5.59 14.79
C LYS A 89 -2.57 5.20 13.32
N VAL A 90 -1.73 5.91 12.59
CA VAL A 90 -1.38 5.53 11.21
C VAL A 90 0.07 5.06 11.19
N GLU A 91 0.26 3.83 10.76
CA GLU A 91 1.58 3.25 10.52
C GLU A 91 1.80 3.04 9.02
N TYR A 92 3.07 3.01 8.64
CA TYR A 92 3.51 2.84 7.25
C TYR A 92 4.37 1.60 7.15
N ALA A 93 4.32 0.99 5.98
CA ALA A 93 5.17 -0.12 5.59
C ALA A 93 5.26 -0.17 4.06
N VAL A 94 6.26 -0.88 3.55
CA VAL A 94 6.38 -1.22 2.13
C VAL A 94 6.59 -2.72 2.02
N CYS A 95 5.84 -3.38 1.14
CA CYS A 95 5.71 -4.82 1.12
C CYS A 95 5.45 -5.37 -0.29
N SER A 96 5.85 -6.62 -0.52
CA SER A 96 5.34 -7.44 -1.62
C SER A 96 4.72 -8.68 -1.04
N GLY A 97 3.39 -8.77 -1.12
CA GLY A 97 2.64 -9.96 -0.70
C GLY A 97 2.98 -11.20 -1.53
N MET A 98 3.39 -10.99 -2.79
CA MET A 98 3.95 -12.00 -3.68
C MET A 98 5.04 -11.34 -4.51
N GLN A 99 6.21 -11.95 -4.58
CA GLN A 99 7.30 -11.49 -5.44
C GLN A 99 6.97 -11.84 -6.89
N ALA A 100 7.01 -10.85 -7.77
CA ALA A 100 6.83 -10.93 -9.22
C ALA A 100 8.14 -10.67 -9.99
N ALA A 101 9.03 -9.84 -9.42
CA ALA A 101 10.32 -9.50 -10.03
C ALA A 101 11.50 -9.81 -9.10
N ARG A 102 12.65 -10.14 -9.71
CA ARG A 102 13.93 -10.36 -9.04
C ARG A 102 15.00 -9.46 -9.65
N THR A 103 16.02 -9.15 -8.86
CA THR A 103 17.24 -8.48 -9.31
C THR A 103 18.36 -9.51 -9.24
N GLU A 104 19.28 -9.49 -10.19
CA GLU A 104 20.42 -10.40 -10.24
C GLU A 104 21.71 -9.61 -9.95
N ASP A 105 22.67 -10.20 -9.23
CA ASP A 105 23.86 -9.48 -8.75
C ASP A 105 24.71 -8.87 -9.87
N ASN A 106 24.70 -9.50 -11.06
CA ASN A 106 25.43 -9.03 -12.24
C ASN A 106 24.69 -7.91 -13.00
N TYR A 107 23.42 -7.64 -12.67
CA TYR A 107 22.54 -6.69 -13.36
C TYR A 107 21.69 -5.91 -12.33
N PRO A 108 22.31 -5.04 -11.52
CA PRO A 108 21.64 -4.34 -10.43
C PRO A 108 20.51 -3.41 -10.90
N ASP A 109 20.61 -2.90 -12.13
CA ASP A 109 19.69 -1.93 -12.72
C ASP A 109 18.57 -2.59 -13.55
N THR A 110 18.49 -3.92 -13.51
CA THR A 110 17.53 -4.70 -14.30
C THR A 110 16.66 -5.55 -13.39
N LEU A 111 15.36 -5.52 -13.66
CA LEU A 111 14.38 -6.43 -13.08
C LEU A 111 14.11 -7.56 -14.05
N PHE A 112 14.11 -8.78 -13.54
CA PHE A 112 13.78 -10.01 -14.25
C PHE A 112 12.48 -10.57 -13.68
N GLY A 113 11.60 -11.03 -14.56
CA GLY A 113 10.34 -11.63 -14.17
C GLY A 113 9.66 -12.25 -15.37
N ARG A 114 8.36 -12.48 -15.25
CA ARG A 114 7.56 -13.10 -16.32
C ARG A 114 6.50 -12.14 -16.83
N ILE A 115 6.37 -12.01 -18.15
CA ILE A 115 5.33 -11.24 -18.82
C ILE A 115 4.74 -12.13 -19.93
N ASP A 116 3.42 -12.34 -19.91
CA ASP A 116 2.71 -13.19 -20.86
C ASP A 116 3.32 -14.61 -20.92
N ASP A 117 3.52 -15.22 -19.74
CA ASP A 117 4.14 -16.54 -19.53
C ASP A 117 5.59 -16.70 -20.06
N LYS A 118 6.27 -15.61 -20.44
CA LYS A 118 7.67 -15.62 -20.90
C LYS A 118 8.58 -14.88 -19.93
N GLU A 119 9.78 -15.41 -19.71
CA GLU A 119 10.82 -14.67 -18.99
C GLU A 119 11.16 -13.41 -19.80
N ASP A 120 11.16 -12.28 -19.11
CA ASP A 120 11.45 -10.96 -19.68
C ASP A 120 12.28 -10.16 -18.67
N SER A 121 12.94 -9.12 -19.16
CA SER A 121 13.70 -8.20 -18.33
C SER A 121 13.39 -6.76 -18.71
N MET A 122 13.47 -5.88 -17.72
CA MET A 122 13.28 -4.47 -17.94
C MET A 122 14.15 -3.63 -17.01
N ASN A 123 14.53 -2.46 -17.50
CA ASN A 123 15.17 -1.44 -16.68
C ASN A 123 14.07 -0.45 -16.26
N PRO A 124 13.54 -0.57 -15.02
CA PRO A 124 12.54 0.37 -14.56
C PRO A 124 13.15 1.76 -14.39
N SER A 125 12.30 2.79 -14.47
CA SER A 125 12.69 4.15 -14.12
C SER A 125 12.97 4.24 -12.61
N PRO A 126 13.98 5.01 -12.21
CA PRO A 126 14.26 5.24 -10.80
C PRO A 126 13.10 5.98 -10.13
N LEU A 127 12.99 5.84 -8.82
CA LEU A 127 12.07 6.67 -8.04
C LEU A 127 12.41 8.15 -8.21
N PRO A 128 11.42 9.04 -8.36
CA PRO A 128 11.67 10.47 -8.45
C PRO A 128 12.22 11.00 -7.13
N GLU A 129 13.29 11.80 -7.18
CA GLU A 129 13.96 12.39 -5.99
C GLU A 129 13.06 13.35 -5.24
N GLU A 130 12.25 14.08 -5.99
CA GLU A 130 11.27 15.01 -5.47
C GLU A 130 9.88 14.59 -5.89
N TRP A 131 8.88 15.03 -5.14
CA TRP A 131 7.52 14.80 -5.53
C TRP A 131 7.24 15.48 -6.89
N PRO A 132 6.68 14.77 -7.87
CA PRO A 132 6.48 15.33 -9.19
C PRO A 132 5.63 16.61 -9.16
N ALA A 133 6.14 17.66 -9.81
CA ALA A 133 5.45 18.93 -9.97
C ALA A 133 4.17 18.79 -10.84
N GLU A 134 3.32 19.83 -10.89
CA GLU A 134 2.03 19.77 -11.59
C GLU A 134 2.11 19.41 -13.08
N ASN A 135 3.27 19.64 -13.72
CA ASN A 135 3.56 19.31 -15.13
C ASN A 135 4.19 17.93 -15.33
N TRP A 136 4.10 17.04 -14.35
CA TRP A 136 4.66 15.70 -14.42
C TRP A 136 4.03 14.85 -15.52
N ASN A 137 4.89 14.22 -16.32
CA ASN A 137 4.51 13.29 -17.36
C ASN A 137 4.64 11.83 -16.86
N PRO A 138 3.53 11.12 -16.61
CA PRO A 138 3.58 9.74 -16.13
C PRO A 138 4.21 8.77 -17.14
N ASP A 139 4.17 9.08 -18.44
CA ASP A 139 4.69 8.21 -19.50
C ASP A 139 6.23 8.15 -19.50
N GLN A 140 6.89 9.03 -18.75
CA GLN A 140 8.35 9.02 -18.57
C GLN A 140 8.81 7.95 -17.56
N TYR A 141 7.88 7.38 -16.78
CA TYR A 141 8.20 6.43 -15.73
C TYR A 141 7.70 5.04 -16.10
N ILE A 142 8.64 4.12 -16.26
CA ILE A 142 8.38 2.73 -16.61
C ILE A 142 8.65 1.90 -15.36
N PHE A 143 7.61 1.36 -14.72
CA PHE A 143 7.76 0.49 -13.55
C PHE A 143 7.43 -0.96 -13.90
N GLY A 144 8.02 -1.92 -13.18
CA GLY A 144 7.81 -3.35 -13.34
C GLY A 144 6.44 -3.90 -12.94
N THR A 145 5.39 -3.11 -13.11
CA THR A 145 4.03 -3.45 -12.65
C THR A 145 3.36 -4.55 -13.47
N LYS A 146 3.89 -4.85 -14.67
CA LYS A 146 3.39 -5.88 -15.60
C LYS A 146 3.91 -7.28 -15.29
N PHE A 147 4.92 -7.42 -14.43
CA PHE A 147 5.44 -8.73 -14.06
C PHE A 147 4.38 -9.57 -13.34
N GLU A 148 4.29 -10.82 -13.74
CA GLU A 148 3.44 -11.82 -13.13
C GLU A 148 4.07 -12.36 -11.82
N PRO A 149 3.26 -12.77 -10.84
CA PRO A 149 3.78 -13.37 -9.61
C PRO A 149 4.63 -14.62 -9.87
N ILE A 150 5.76 -14.73 -9.19
CA ILE A 150 6.60 -15.93 -9.19
C ILE A 150 5.93 -16.97 -8.29
N LEU A 151 5.30 -17.95 -8.92
CA LEU A 151 4.66 -19.06 -8.23
C LEU A 151 5.65 -20.22 -8.02
N PRO A 152 5.68 -20.85 -6.85
CA PRO A 152 6.45 -22.07 -6.66
C PRO A 152 5.90 -23.19 -7.54
N GLN A 153 6.78 -24.04 -8.08
CA GLN A 153 6.39 -25.18 -8.93
C GLN A 153 5.41 -26.12 -8.23
N THR A 154 5.49 -26.19 -6.89
CA THR A 154 4.52 -26.86 -6.04
C THR A 154 3.78 -25.84 -5.20
N MET A 155 2.45 -25.83 -5.26
CA MET A 155 1.56 -24.97 -4.42
C MET A 155 1.55 -25.36 -2.93
N LEU A 156 2.56 -26.11 -2.46
CA LEU A 156 2.72 -26.57 -1.08
C LEU A 156 3.25 -25.47 -0.16
N TYR A 157 3.91 -24.45 -0.71
CA TYR A 157 4.46 -23.32 0.03
C TYR A 157 3.88 -22.01 -0.49
N PRO A 158 3.69 -21.01 0.38
CA PRO A 158 3.33 -19.69 -0.10
C PRO A 158 4.41 -19.14 -1.03
N PRO A 159 4.04 -18.32 -2.02
CA PRO A 159 4.99 -17.61 -2.87
C PRO A 159 5.92 -16.75 -2.01
N LYS A 160 7.12 -16.47 -2.51
CA LYS A 160 8.09 -15.64 -1.80
C LYS A 160 7.51 -14.25 -1.57
N GLN A 161 7.66 -13.75 -0.35
CA GLN A 161 7.12 -12.47 0.10
C GLN A 161 8.28 -11.56 0.51
N ILE A 162 8.08 -10.24 0.44
CA ILE A 162 9.06 -9.25 0.89
C ILE A 162 8.42 -8.34 1.92
N ASN A 163 9.06 -8.21 3.08
CA ASN A 163 8.66 -7.34 4.21
C ASN A 163 7.23 -7.52 4.73
N LEU A 164 6.48 -8.53 4.31
CA LEU A 164 5.11 -8.75 4.78
C LEU A 164 5.04 -8.99 6.29
N ARG A 165 6.06 -9.62 6.86
CA ARG A 165 6.16 -9.83 8.32
C ARG A 165 6.11 -8.52 9.10
N GLN A 166 6.77 -7.46 8.62
CA GLN A 166 6.75 -6.15 9.28
C GLN A 166 5.35 -5.52 9.30
N VAL A 167 4.54 -5.77 8.26
CA VAL A 167 3.13 -5.34 8.21
C VAL A 167 2.31 -6.06 9.27
N LEU A 168 2.50 -7.38 9.40
CA LEU A 168 1.79 -8.19 10.39
C LEU A 168 2.16 -7.77 11.81
N GLU A 169 3.44 -7.54 12.09
CA GLU A 169 3.91 -7.07 13.40
C GLU A 169 3.31 -5.70 13.77
N LYS A 170 3.15 -4.78 12.82
CA LYS A 170 2.47 -3.49 13.06
C LYS A 170 0.99 -3.67 13.37
N LEU A 171 0.31 -4.59 12.67
CA LEU A 171 -1.10 -4.90 12.92
C LEU A 171 -1.33 -5.58 14.28
N GLU A 172 -0.41 -6.43 14.73
CA GLU A 172 -0.50 -7.12 16.02
C GLU A 172 -0.23 -6.18 17.21
N ASN A 173 0.65 -5.18 17.04
CA ASN A 173 1.06 -4.25 18.10
C ASN A 173 0.20 -2.96 18.16
N SER A 174 -1.03 -3.01 17.64
CA SER A 174 -1.91 -1.87 17.37
C SER A 174 -3.12 -1.73 18.30
#